data_AF-A0A965TZ67-F1
#
_entry.id   AF-A0A965TZ67-F1
#
_cell.length_a   1.000
_cell.length_b   1.000
_cell.length_c   1.000
_cell.angle_alpha   90.00
_cell.angle_beta   90.00
_cell.angle_gamma   90.00
#
_symmetry.space_group_name_H-M   'P 1'
#
loop_
_entity.id
_entity.type
_entity.pdbx_description
1 polymer ?
#
loop_
_entity_poly.entity_id
_entity_poly.type
_entity_poly.pdbx_seq_one_letter_code
_entity_poly.pdbx_strand_id
1 'polypeptide(L)'
;MKVTGKTIILFFIIIIASMLLAIELVPYEKYGSLATVLAMTVFTAIISFIFSLLSNDYSWTDRLWSTSPIAYAWMYAYAGNYNTFVTIAALLVTLWGARLTFNFARRDGYVGGEDYRWKILHKYIKHPLLWMMFNIIFISFYQQMLFVGFTLPLFLMSQEVQPILSIPSFIAILLFFSFLTIETVADQQQFLFQQSKYGEIPKKDKYKDDYEKGFRT
;
A
#
# COMPACT_ATOMS: atom_id res chain seq x y z
N MET A 1 15.01 -15.54 8.87
CA MET A 1 14.31 -14.86 9.98
C MET A 1 12.83 -15.23 9.94
N LYS A 2 12.21 -15.62 11.07
CA LYS A 2 10.76 -15.89 11.09
C LYS A 2 9.97 -14.58 11.06
N VAL A 3 8.89 -14.55 10.29
CA VAL A 3 7.94 -13.44 10.28
C VAL A 3 7.05 -13.58 11.51
N THR A 4 7.18 -12.65 12.45
CA THR A 4 6.41 -12.60 13.70
C THR A 4 5.93 -11.18 13.94
N GLY A 5 4.98 -10.97 14.85
CA GLY A 5 4.54 -9.62 15.20
C GLY A 5 5.70 -8.69 15.60
N LYS A 6 6.71 -9.19 16.32
CA LYS A 6 7.93 -8.43 16.66
C LYS A 6 8.72 -8.02 15.41
N THR A 7 8.85 -8.93 14.45
CA THR A 7 9.52 -8.66 13.17
C THR A 7 8.79 -7.58 12.38
N ILE A 8 7.45 -7.60 12.39
CA ILE A 8 6.62 -6.58 11.72
C ILE A 8 6.78 -5.21 12.38
N ILE A 9 6.76 -5.15 13.71
CA ILE A 9 6.98 -3.89 14.45
C ILE A 9 8.37 -3.34 14.12
N LEU A 10 9.41 -4.18 14.17
CA LEU A 10 10.77 -3.78 13.81
C LEU A 10 10.85 -3.25 12.37
N PHE A 11 10.21 -3.94 11.43
CA PHE A 11 10.14 -3.50 10.04
C PHE A 11 9.54 -2.09 9.93
N PHE A 12 8.38 -1.82 10.54
CA PHE A 12 7.77 -0.49 10.48
C PHE A 12 8.58 0.59 11.19
N ILE A 13 9.26 0.28 12.30
CA ILE A 13 10.20 1.21 12.94
C ILE A 13 11.32 1.60 11.97
N ILE A 14 11.92 0.62 11.30
CA ILE A 14 13.00 0.85 10.32
C ILE A 14 12.47 1.62 9.11
N ILE A 15 11.26 1.32 8.64
CA ILE A 15 10.63 2.05 7.53
C ILE A 15 10.45 3.53 7.90
N ILE A 16 9.88 3.83 9.07
CA ILE A 16 9.71 5.22 9.54
C ILE A 16 11.08 5.91 9.66
N ALA A 17 12.05 5.26 10.31
CA ALA A 17 13.39 5.81 10.44
C ALA A 17 14.06 6.09 9.08
N SER A 18 13.88 5.20 8.10
CA SER A 18 14.40 5.36 6.75
C SER A 18 13.72 6.49 5.98
N MET A 19 12.43 6.70 6.18
CA MET A 19 11.69 7.83 5.59
C MET A 19 12.16 9.16 6.18
N LEU A 20 12.35 9.22 7.51
CA LEU A 20 12.88 10.41 8.18
C LEU A 20 14.31 10.73 7.71
N LEU A 21 15.16 9.71 7.57
CA LEU A 21 16.50 9.86 7.03
C LEU A 21 16.46 10.35 5.57
N ALA A 22 15.54 9.85 4.74
CA ALA A 22 15.38 10.32 3.37
C ALA A 22 14.94 11.80 3.31
N ILE A 23 14.06 12.23 4.22
CA ILE A 23 13.66 13.64 4.34
C ILE A 23 14.85 14.52 4.74
N GLU A 24 15.69 14.08 5.68
CA GLU A 24 16.88 14.83 6.09
C GLU A 24 17.94 14.93 4.98
N LEU A 25 18.16 13.85 4.22
CA LEU A 25 19.15 13.81 3.15
C LEU A 25 18.67 14.52 1.87
N VAL A 26 17.36 14.51 1.62
CA VAL A 26 16.72 15.11 0.44
C VAL A 26 15.56 16.01 0.91
N PRO A 27 15.85 17.12 1.62
CA PRO A 27 14.82 18.01 2.15
C PRO A 27 14.05 18.70 1.03
N TYR A 28 12.74 18.82 1.22
CA TYR A 28 11.83 19.28 0.17
C TYR A 28 12.03 20.76 -0.16
N GLU A 29 12.51 21.56 0.79
CA GLU A 29 12.80 22.98 0.61
C GLU A 29 13.91 23.19 -0.43
N LYS A 30 14.84 22.23 -0.55
CA LYS A 30 15.97 22.29 -1.47
C LYS A 30 15.74 21.51 -2.75
N TYR A 31 15.12 20.33 -2.67
CA TYR A 31 15.01 19.38 -3.78
C TYR A 31 13.58 19.24 -4.34
N GLY A 32 12.58 19.80 -3.65
CA GLY A 32 11.16 19.62 -3.96
C GLY A 32 10.57 18.35 -3.36
N SER A 33 9.26 18.38 -3.08
CA SER A 33 8.56 17.28 -2.40
C SER A 33 8.52 15.98 -3.19
N LEU A 34 8.48 16.03 -4.52
CA LEU A 34 8.58 14.84 -5.36
C LEU A 34 9.95 14.15 -5.22
N ALA A 35 11.04 14.90 -5.20
CA ALA A 35 12.38 14.33 -5.01
C ALA A 35 12.52 13.70 -3.62
N THR A 36 11.96 14.34 -2.58
CA THR A 36 11.91 13.79 -1.23
C THR A 36 11.11 12.48 -1.18
N VAL A 37 9.93 12.41 -1.81
CA VAL A 37 9.11 11.18 -1.89
C VAL A 37 9.81 10.08 -2.68
N LEU A 38 10.51 10.42 -3.76
CA LEU A 38 11.34 9.45 -4.51
C LEU A 38 12.47 8.91 -3.62
N ALA A 39 13.13 9.76 -2.84
CA ALA A 39 14.14 9.33 -1.88
C ALA A 39 13.55 8.40 -0.81
N MET A 40 12.40 8.75 -0.21
CA MET A 40 11.68 7.89 0.72
C MET A 40 11.40 6.52 0.09
N THR A 41 10.92 6.51 -1.16
CA THR A 41 10.60 5.28 -1.91
C THR A 41 11.82 4.40 -2.14
N VAL A 42 12.97 4.98 -2.52
CA VAL A 42 14.22 4.23 -2.72
C VAL A 42 14.67 3.59 -1.40
N PHE A 43 14.64 4.34 -0.30
CA PHE A 43 15.02 3.83 1.02
C PHE A 43 14.09 2.68 1.45
N THR A 44 12.78 2.86 1.37
CA THR A 44 11.82 1.82 1.75
C THR A 44 11.84 0.61 0.82
N ALA A 45 12.14 0.78 -0.47
CA ALA A 45 12.37 -0.32 -1.40
C ALA A 45 13.62 -1.14 -1.04
N ILE A 46 14.72 -0.48 -0.67
CA ILE A 46 15.94 -1.16 -0.21
C ILE A 46 15.66 -1.93 1.09
N ILE A 47 14.93 -1.34 2.05
CA ILE A 47 14.58 -2.03 3.29
C ILE A 47 13.69 -3.25 3.01
N SER A 48 12.64 -3.13 2.19
CA SER A 48 11.80 -4.27 1.78
C SER A 48 12.61 -5.37 1.11
N PHE A 49 13.54 -5.01 0.22
CA PHE A 49 14.45 -5.95 -0.43
C PHE A 49 15.33 -6.68 0.59
N ILE A 50 15.98 -5.96 1.51
CA ILE A 50 16.83 -6.57 2.57
C ILE A 50 15.99 -7.52 3.43
N PHE A 51 14.82 -7.09 3.89
CA PHE A 51 13.93 -7.92 4.69
C PHE A 51 13.52 -9.19 3.94
N SER A 52 13.28 -9.10 2.63
CA SER A 52 12.93 -10.28 1.83
C SER A 52 14.02 -11.34 1.78
N LEU A 53 15.29 -10.91 1.69
CA LEU A 53 16.43 -11.81 1.74
C LEU A 53 16.61 -12.42 3.13
N LEU A 54 16.40 -11.64 4.19
CA LEU A 54 16.56 -12.10 5.57
C LEU A 54 15.48 -13.11 5.98
N SER A 55 14.25 -12.95 5.49
CA SER A 55 13.12 -13.81 5.87
C SER A 55 12.79 -14.90 4.87
N ASN A 56 13.27 -14.83 3.63
CA ASN A 56 12.73 -15.59 2.49
C ASN A 56 11.21 -15.41 2.34
N ASP A 57 10.75 -14.17 2.52
CA ASP A 57 9.36 -13.74 2.26
C ASP A 57 9.45 -12.50 1.37
N TYR A 58 9.00 -12.58 0.12
CA TYR A 58 9.12 -11.50 -0.85
C TYR A 58 7.96 -10.49 -0.78
N SER A 59 7.01 -10.66 0.15
CA SER A 59 5.84 -9.78 0.34
C SER A 59 6.07 -8.63 1.31
N TRP A 60 7.31 -8.20 1.59
CA TRP A 60 7.53 -7.04 2.48
C TRP A 60 6.99 -5.74 1.90
N THR A 61 7.14 -5.54 0.58
CA THR A 61 6.49 -4.43 -0.12
C THR A 61 4.97 -4.48 0.03
N ASP A 62 4.38 -5.68 0.07
CA ASP A 62 2.92 -5.82 0.16
C ASP A 62 2.37 -5.21 1.47
N ARG A 63 3.17 -5.17 2.53
CA ARG A 63 2.81 -4.60 3.83
C ARG A 63 2.79 -3.06 3.83
N LEU A 64 3.36 -2.44 2.80
CA LEU A 64 3.49 -0.98 2.67
C LEU A 64 2.40 -0.33 1.79
N TRP A 65 1.60 -1.12 1.06
CA TRP A 65 0.54 -0.61 0.16
C TRP A 65 -0.42 0.37 0.85
N SER A 66 -0.70 0.15 2.12
CA SER A 66 -1.68 0.94 2.87
C SER A 66 -1.06 2.03 3.74
N THR A 67 0.28 2.12 3.82
CA THR A 67 1.00 3.02 4.75
C THR A 67 1.91 4.00 4.04
N SER A 68 2.73 3.56 3.07
CA SER A 68 3.61 4.45 2.32
C SER A 68 2.85 5.55 1.55
N PRO A 69 1.73 5.25 0.86
CA PRO A 69 0.97 6.31 0.19
C PRO A 69 0.41 7.38 1.13
N ILE A 70 0.06 7.00 2.36
CA ILE A 70 -0.37 7.95 3.39
C ILE A 70 0.79 8.90 3.71
N ALA A 71 2.00 8.36 3.96
CA ALA A 71 3.18 9.18 4.22
C ALA A 71 3.48 10.14 3.07
N TYR A 72 3.35 9.69 1.81
CA TYR A 72 3.60 10.53 0.64
C TYR A 72 2.56 11.63 0.50
N ALA A 73 1.28 11.30 0.71
CA ALA A 73 0.20 12.28 0.68
C ALA A 73 0.39 13.39 1.72
N TRP A 74 0.81 13.04 2.93
CA TRP A 74 1.09 14.03 3.99
C TRP A 74 2.38 14.81 3.75
N MET A 75 3.39 14.22 3.10
CA MET A 75 4.59 14.95 2.65
C MET A 75 4.23 16.02 1.62
N TYR A 76 3.35 15.70 0.67
CA TYR A 76 2.83 16.69 -0.29
C TYR A 76 1.95 17.74 0.40
N ALA A 77 1.11 17.34 1.36
CA ALA A 77 0.30 18.30 2.11
C ALA A 77 1.16 19.29 2.90
N TYR A 78 2.20 18.81 3.57
CA TYR A 78 3.17 19.64 4.27
C TYR A 78 3.88 20.62 3.32
N ALA A 79 4.40 20.12 2.19
CA ALA A 79 5.05 20.97 1.19
C ALA A 79 4.12 22.02 0.57
N GLY A 80 2.81 21.72 0.46
CA GLY A 80 1.77 22.65 0.02
C GLY A 80 1.22 23.56 1.12
N ASN A 81 1.90 23.68 2.26
CA ASN A 81 1.47 24.45 3.44
C ASN A 81 0.05 24.10 3.92
N TYR A 82 -0.32 22.83 3.81
CA TYR A 82 -1.66 22.32 4.13
C TYR A 82 -2.78 23.07 3.43
N ASN A 83 -2.58 23.45 2.17
CA ASN A 83 -3.68 24.01 1.37
C ASN A 83 -4.89 23.06 1.36
N THR A 84 -6.08 23.61 1.22
CA THR A 84 -7.35 22.87 1.40
C THR A 84 -7.44 21.64 0.49
N PHE A 85 -6.95 21.71 -0.74
CA PHE A 85 -7.11 20.65 -1.74
C PHE A 85 -6.24 19.44 -1.43
N VAL A 86 -4.93 19.66 -1.26
CA VAL A 86 -4.00 18.57 -0.95
C VAL A 86 -4.29 17.96 0.42
N THR A 87 -4.75 18.78 1.38
CA THR A 87 -5.10 18.31 2.72
C THR A 87 -6.34 17.41 2.68
N ILE A 88 -7.40 17.80 1.95
CA ILE A 88 -8.55 16.94 1.73
C ILE A 88 -8.11 15.63 1.05
N ALA A 89 -7.31 15.72 -0.02
CA ALA A 89 -6.81 14.54 -0.71
C ALA A 89 -6.00 13.61 0.22
N ALA A 90 -5.14 14.16 1.08
CA ALA A 90 -4.37 13.39 2.05
C ALA A 90 -5.26 12.71 3.11
N LEU A 91 -6.32 13.37 3.56
CA LEU A 91 -7.33 12.76 4.44
C LEU A 91 -8.06 11.61 3.74
N LEU A 92 -8.47 11.80 2.48
CA LEU A 92 -9.11 10.76 1.68
C LEU A 92 -8.19 9.55 1.48
N VAL A 93 -6.92 9.77 1.14
CA VAL A 93 -5.89 8.71 1.06
C VAL A 93 -5.70 8.02 2.41
N THR A 94 -5.76 8.76 3.52
CA THR A 94 -5.70 8.19 4.87
C THR A 94 -6.88 7.26 5.16
N LEU A 95 -8.10 7.66 4.78
CA LEU A 95 -9.29 6.79 4.92
C LEU A 95 -9.18 5.52 4.09
N TRP A 96 -8.72 5.65 2.84
CA TRP A 96 -8.48 4.49 1.96
C TRP A 96 -7.39 3.57 2.50
N GLY A 97 -6.27 4.12 2.98
CA GLY A 97 -5.21 3.35 3.58
C GLY A 97 -5.62 2.70 4.91
N ALA A 98 -6.46 3.34 5.71
CA ALA A 98 -7.04 2.74 6.92
C ALA A 98 -7.93 1.53 6.57
N ARG A 99 -8.79 1.65 5.54
CA ARG A 99 -9.58 0.52 5.01
C ARG A 99 -8.69 -0.64 4.57
N LEU A 100 -7.65 -0.38 3.78
CA LEU A 100 -6.72 -1.41 3.32
C LEU A 100 -5.96 -2.06 4.46
N THR A 101 -5.47 -1.27 5.42
CA THR A 101 -4.77 -1.76 6.62
C THR A 101 -5.67 -2.70 7.40
N PHE A 102 -6.93 -2.33 7.64
CA PHE A 102 -7.91 -3.19 8.31
C PHE A 102 -8.17 -4.49 7.51
N ASN A 103 -8.39 -4.37 6.19
CA ASN A 103 -8.66 -5.53 5.34
C ASN A 103 -7.47 -6.50 5.26
N PHE A 104 -6.25 -5.98 5.26
CA PHE A 104 -5.03 -6.77 5.25
C PHE A 104 -4.78 -7.42 6.61
N ALA A 105 -4.98 -6.67 7.71
CA ALA A 105 -4.81 -7.18 9.08
C ALA A 105 -5.73 -8.36 9.39
N ARG A 106 -7.03 -8.26 9.08
CA ARG A 106 -8.02 -9.31 9.38
C ARG A 106 -7.85 -10.59 8.55
N ARG A 107 -7.00 -10.56 7.53
CA ARG A 107 -6.64 -11.70 6.67
C ARG A 107 -5.26 -12.25 7.01
N ASP A 108 -4.74 -11.90 8.18
CA ASP A 108 -3.39 -12.18 8.64
C ASP A 108 -2.29 -11.66 7.71
N GLY A 109 -2.54 -10.70 6.81
CA GLY A 109 -1.58 -10.31 5.77
C GLY A 109 -0.21 -9.88 6.28
N TYR A 110 -0.12 -9.39 7.52
CA TYR A 110 1.17 -9.01 8.12
C TYR A 110 2.02 -10.22 8.53
N VAL A 111 1.41 -11.31 9.01
CA VAL A 111 2.12 -12.47 9.62
C VAL A 111 1.84 -13.81 8.92
N GLY A 112 0.74 -13.91 8.16
CA GLY A 112 0.16 -15.10 7.54
C GLY A 112 0.93 -15.66 6.35
N GLY A 113 2.14 -15.17 6.12
CA GLY A 113 3.06 -15.67 5.12
C GLY A 113 3.06 -14.91 3.81
N GLU A 114 3.92 -15.38 2.92
CA GLU A 114 4.19 -14.79 1.62
C GLU A 114 3.00 -14.95 0.65
N ASP A 115 2.82 -13.95 -0.22
CA ASP A 115 1.86 -14.03 -1.33
C ASP A 115 2.13 -15.26 -2.21
N TYR A 116 1.05 -16.02 -2.47
CA TYR A 116 1.12 -17.26 -3.23
C TYR A 116 1.68 -17.09 -4.65
N ARG A 117 1.56 -15.88 -5.25
CA ARG A 117 2.07 -15.56 -6.59
C ARG A 117 3.57 -15.70 -6.66
N TRP A 118 4.28 -15.35 -5.59
CA TRP A 118 5.74 -15.48 -5.54
C TRP A 118 6.17 -16.94 -5.61
N LYS A 119 5.48 -17.84 -4.89
CA LYS A 119 5.71 -19.29 -4.98
C LYS A 119 5.46 -19.85 -6.38
N ILE A 120 4.45 -19.33 -7.08
CA ILE A 120 4.18 -19.74 -8.47
C ILE A 120 5.30 -19.26 -9.38
N LEU A 121 5.66 -17.97 -9.32
CA LEU A 121 6.73 -17.40 -10.15
C LEU A 121 8.09 -18.04 -9.90
N HIS A 122 8.38 -18.42 -8.65
CA HIS A 122 9.62 -19.11 -8.29
C HIS A 122 9.77 -20.48 -8.97
N LYS A 123 8.65 -21.12 -9.37
CA LYS A 123 8.71 -22.37 -10.17
C LYS A 123 9.22 -22.13 -11.59
N TYR A 124 9.03 -20.92 -12.12
CA TYR A 124 9.43 -20.53 -13.47
C TYR A 124 10.80 -19.84 -13.49
N ILE A 125 11.10 -18.99 -12.50
CA ILE A 125 12.39 -18.27 -12.37
C ILE A 125 13.29 -19.03 -11.39
N LYS A 126 13.94 -20.10 -11.87
CA LYS A 126 14.77 -20.96 -11.02
C LYS A 126 16.19 -20.45 -10.80
N HIS A 127 16.70 -19.60 -11.70
CA HIS A 127 18.08 -19.11 -11.61
C HIS A 127 18.21 -18.09 -10.47
N PRO A 128 19.07 -18.33 -9.45
CA PRO A 128 19.13 -17.48 -8.25
C PRO A 128 19.37 -16.00 -8.53
N LEU A 129 20.25 -15.67 -9.48
CA LEU A 129 20.50 -14.27 -9.86
C LEU A 129 19.28 -13.63 -10.53
N LEU A 130 18.55 -14.37 -11.37
CA LEU A 130 17.35 -13.83 -12.02
C LEU A 130 16.24 -13.61 -11.01
N TRP A 131 16.10 -14.51 -10.02
CA TRP A 131 15.16 -14.33 -8.93
C TRP A 131 15.51 -13.11 -8.07
N MET A 132 16.80 -12.93 -7.75
CA MET A 132 17.27 -11.77 -7.00
C MET A 132 17.03 -10.46 -7.76
N MET A 133 17.31 -10.44 -9.08
CA MET A 133 17.02 -9.29 -9.95
C MET A 133 15.52 -9.00 -10.04
N PHE A 134 14.70 -10.04 -10.17
CA PHE A 134 13.25 -9.90 -10.16
C PHE A 134 12.75 -9.33 -8.83
N ASN A 135 13.28 -9.81 -7.72
CA ASN A 135 12.94 -9.31 -6.40
C ASN A 135 13.30 -7.82 -6.22
N ILE A 136 14.53 -7.41 -6.53
CA ILE A 136 14.93 -6.01 -6.36
C ILE A 136 14.18 -5.11 -7.36
N ILE A 137 14.19 -5.42 -8.65
CA ILE A 137 13.65 -4.53 -9.69
C ILE A 137 12.12 -4.50 -9.65
N PHE A 138 11.47 -5.66 -9.59
CA PHE A 138 10.01 -5.75 -9.73
C PHE A 138 9.30 -5.71 -8.38
N ILE A 139 9.61 -6.67 -7.49
CA ILE A 139 8.88 -6.83 -6.23
C ILE A 139 9.14 -5.65 -5.28
N SER A 140 10.39 -5.20 -5.19
CA SER A 140 10.78 -4.15 -4.25
C SER A 140 10.61 -2.75 -4.84
N PHE A 141 11.24 -2.47 -5.98
CA PHE A 141 11.25 -1.12 -6.56
C PHE A 141 10.01 -0.80 -7.38
N TYR A 142 9.69 -1.58 -8.42
CA TYR A 142 8.59 -1.24 -9.33
C TYR A 142 7.25 -1.11 -8.59
N GLN A 143 6.93 -2.05 -7.69
CA GLN A 143 5.71 -1.96 -6.88
C GLN A 143 5.65 -0.69 -6.02
N GLN A 144 6.74 -0.30 -5.35
CA GLN A 144 6.74 0.94 -4.55
C GLN A 144 6.74 2.20 -5.43
N MET A 145 7.29 2.14 -6.65
CA MET A 145 7.15 3.23 -7.63
C MET A 145 5.70 3.42 -8.07
N LEU A 146 4.85 2.39 -8.03
CA LEU A 146 3.40 2.58 -8.24
C LEU A 146 2.81 3.49 -7.16
N PHE A 147 3.30 3.42 -5.92
CA PHE A 147 2.84 4.29 -4.83
C PHE A 147 3.09 5.76 -5.16
N VAL A 148 4.27 6.06 -5.71
CA VAL A 148 4.58 7.39 -6.25
C VAL A 148 3.64 7.72 -7.40
N GLY A 149 3.46 6.79 -8.35
CA GLY A 149 2.63 6.98 -9.53
C GLY A 149 1.20 7.41 -9.21
N PHE A 150 0.51 6.72 -8.29
CA PHE A 150 -0.87 7.06 -7.95
C PHE A 150 -1.00 8.18 -6.91
N THR A 151 0.08 8.57 -6.21
CA THR A 151 0.10 9.77 -5.35
C THR A 151 0.61 11.02 -6.06
N LEU A 152 1.14 10.90 -7.29
CA LEU A 152 1.64 12.02 -8.08
C LEU A 152 0.61 13.16 -8.30
N PRO A 153 -0.71 12.91 -8.46
CA PRO A 153 -1.67 14.00 -8.53
C PRO A 153 -1.68 14.92 -7.30
N LEU A 154 -1.35 14.39 -6.10
CA LEU A 154 -1.28 15.20 -4.87
C LEU A 154 -0.07 16.13 -4.88
N PHE A 155 1.04 15.75 -5.53
CA PHE A 155 2.17 16.65 -5.76
C PHE A 155 1.74 17.86 -6.59
N LEU A 156 0.95 17.66 -7.65
CA LEU A 156 0.45 18.76 -8.46
C LEU A 156 -0.48 19.67 -7.64
N MET A 157 -1.39 19.08 -6.85
CA MET A 157 -2.26 19.82 -5.95
C MET A 157 -1.51 20.62 -4.89
N SER A 158 -0.32 20.19 -4.47
CA SER A 158 0.49 20.92 -3.49
C SER A 158 1.12 22.18 -4.07
N GLN A 159 1.23 22.31 -5.40
CA GLN A 159 1.80 23.50 -6.06
C GLN A 159 0.75 24.59 -6.33
N GLU A 160 -0.54 24.28 -6.17
CA GLU A 160 -1.62 25.22 -6.40
C GLU A 160 -1.64 26.34 -5.35
N VAL A 161 -1.69 27.59 -5.82
CA VAL A 161 -1.72 28.79 -4.97
C VAL A 161 -3.17 29.26 -4.83
N GLN A 162 -3.65 29.36 -3.58
CA GLN A 162 -5.02 29.80 -3.25
C GLN A 162 -6.13 29.00 -3.96
N PRO A 163 -6.17 27.67 -3.82
CA PRO A 163 -7.12 26.87 -4.58
C PRO A 163 -8.54 27.05 -4.03
N ILE A 164 -9.50 27.34 -4.92
CA ILE A 164 -10.92 27.56 -4.58
C ILE A 164 -11.71 26.29 -4.88
N LEU A 165 -12.36 25.71 -3.86
CA LEU A 165 -13.20 24.53 -4.02
C LEU A 165 -14.29 24.80 -5.05
N SER A 166 -14.22 24.06 -6.15
CA SER A 166 -15.14 24.17 -7.27
C SER A 166 -16.13 23.01 -7.28
N ILE A 167 -17.20 23.12 -8.07
CA ILE A 167 -18.19 22.03 -8.23
C ILE A 167 -17.51 20.69 -8.59
N PRO A 168 -16.53 20.61 -9.52
CA PRO A 168 -15.77 19.40 -9.77
C PRO A 168 -15.07 18.80 -8.53
N SER A 169 -14.54 19.63 -7.64
CA SER A 169 -13.91 19.17 -6.40
C SER A 169 -14.93 18.44 -5.50
N PHE A 170 -16.13 19.01 -5.35
CA PHE A 170 -17.20 18.37 -4.57
C PHE A 170 -17.68 17.07 -5.20
N ILE A 171 -17.82 17.02 -6.53
CA ILE A 171 -18.17 15.79 -7.26
C ILE A 171 -17.09 14.73 -7.05
N ALA A 172 -15.80 15.08 -7.15
CA ALA A 172 -14.71 14.15 -6.93
C ALA A 172 -14.69 13.58 -5.50
N ILE A 173 -14.93 14.43 -4.49
CA ILE A 173 -15.04 13.99 -3.09
C ILE A 173 -16.22 13.02 -2.92
N LEU A 174 -17.39 13.35 -3.46
CA LEU A 174 -18.58 12.49 -3.39
C LEU A 174 -18.35 11.13 -4.07
N LEU A 175 -17.75 11.13 -5.26
CA LEU A 175 -17.38 9.91 -5.96
C LEU A 175 -16.37 9.08 -5.17
N PHE A 176 -15.37 9.72 -4.57
CA PHE A 176 -14.40 9.03 -3.73
C PHE A 176 -15.08 8.31 -2.57
N PHE A 177 -15.95 8.98 -1.81
CA PHE A 177 -16.68 8.33 -0.71
C PHE A 177 -17.59 7.21 -1.18
N SER A 178 -18.19 7.36 -2.37
CA SER A 178 -19.02 6.33 -2.98
C SER A 178 -18.18 5.08 -3.30
N PHE A 179 -17.00 5.25 -3.92
CA PHE A 179 -16.09 4.15 -4.20
C PHE A 179 -15.51 3.53 -2.93
N LEU A 180 -15.11 4.34 -1.95
CA LEU A 180 -14.64 3.85 -0.66
C LEU A 180 -15.69 2.97 0.03
N THR A 181 -16.97 3.37 -0.05
CA THR A 181 -18.09 2.59 0.48
C THR A 181 -18.28 1.28 -0.28
N ILE A 182 -18.29 1.33 -1.61
CA ILE A 182 -18.41 0.13 -2.46
C ILE A 182 -17.27 -0.85 -2.17
N GLU A 183 -16.03 -0.37 -2.12
CA GLU A 183 -14.84 -1.16 -1.80
C GLU A 183 -14.96 -1.80 -0.42
N THR A 184 -15.37 -1.04 0.60
CA THR A 184 -15.53 -1.54 1.98
C THR A 184 -16.58 -2.65 2.05
N VAL A 185 -17.72 -2.46 1.37
CA VAL A 185 -18.79 -3.47 1.31
C VAL A 185 -18.32 -4.71 0.55
N ALA A 186 -17.66 -4.54 -0.61
CA ALA A 186 -17.14 -5.64 -1.41
C ALA A 186 -16.08 -6.45 -0.64
N ASP A 187 -15.17 -5.77 0.06
CA ASP A 187 -14.17 -6.39 0.93
C ASP A 187 -14.83 -7.23 2.03
N GLN A 188 -15.86 -6.67 2.71
CA GLN A 188 -16.58 -7.40 3.76
C GLN A 188 -17.30 -8.63 3.20
N GLN A 189 -17.92 -8.49 2.04
CA GLN A 189 -18.61 -9.58 1.37
C GLN A 189 -17.65 -10.69 0.96
N GLN A 190 -16.50 -10.34 0.40
CA GLN A 190 -15.46 -11.30 0.01
C GLN A 190 -14.87 -11.99 1.23
N PHE A 191 -14.62 -11.25 2.31
CA PHE A 191 -14.11 -11.83 3.56
C PHE A 191 -15.07 -12.88 4.13
N LEU A 192 -16.36 -12.56 4.26
CA LEU A 192 -17.38 -13.51 4.73
C LEU A 192 -17.50 -14.72 3.82
N PHE A 193 -17.44 -14.52 2.50
CA PHE A 193 -17.47 -15.60 1.53
C PHE A 193 -16.29 -16.57 1.74
N GLN A 194 -15.06 -16.06 1.88
CA GLN A 194 -13.88 -16.90 2.09
C GLN A 194 -13.92 -17.61 3.46
N GLN A 195 -14.28 -16.92 4.54
CA GLN A 195 -14.48 -17.56 5.85
C GLN A 195 -15.47 -18.73 5.76
N SER A 196 -16.57 -18.54 5.03
CA SER A 196 -17.59 -19.57 4.84
C SER A 196 -17.10 -20.72 3.97
N LYS A 197 -16.34 -20.42 2.90
CA LYS A 197 -15.73 -21.41 2.01
C LYS A 197 -14.77 -22.33 2.76
N TYR A 198 -13.92 -21.77 3.62
CA TYR A 198 -12.92 -22.49 4.40
C TYR A 198 -13.47 -23.10 5.71
N GLY A 199 -14.74 -22.90 6.03
CA GLY A 199 -15.41 -23.55 7.15
C GLY A 199 -15.28 -22.84 8.50
N GLU A 200 -14.75 -21.61 8.52
CA GLU A 200 -14.66 -20.76 9.72
C GLU A 200 -16.03 -20.23 10.18
N ILE A 201 -16.98 -20.13 9.24
CA ILE A 201 -18.39 -19.79 9.51
C ILE A 201 -19.31 -20.72 8.72
N PRO A 202 -20.61 -20.84 9.09
CA PRO A 202 -21.54 -21.71 8.38
C PRO A 202 -21.60 -21.43 6.87
N LYS A 203 -21.65 -22.51 6.08
CA LYS A 203 -21.86 -22.42 4.63
C LYS A 203 -23.27 -21.91 4.33
N LYS A 204 -23.41 -21.12 3.27
CA LYS A 204 -24.69 -20.63 2.77
C LYS A 204 -25.05 -21.37 1.50
N ASP A 205 -26.23 -21.96 1.46
CA ASP A 205 -26.68 -22.74 0.29
C ASP A 205 -26.68 -21.92 -1.01
N LYS A 206 -26.97 -20.61 -0.92
CA LYS A 206 -26.91 -19.68 -2.04
C LYS A 206 -25.55 -19.66 -2.75
N TYR A 207 -24.46 -19.98 -2.06
CA TYR A 207 -23.09 -19.90 -2.58
C TYR A 207 -22.48 -21.27 -2.90
N LYS A 208 -23.29 -22.34 -2.94
CA LYS A 208 -22.79 -23.70 -3.14
C LYS A 208 -21.88 -23.83 -4.38
N ASP A 209 -22.35 -23.35 -5.52
CA ASP A 209 -21.61 -23.40 -6.78
C ASP A 209 -20.44 -22.39 -6.80
N ASP A 210 -20.62 -21.24 -6.13
CA ASP A 210 -19.58 -20.21 -6.03
C ASP A 210 -18.38 -20.69 -5.22
N TYR A 211 -18.59 -21.50 -4.18
CA TYR A 211 -17.49 -22.06 -3.38
C TYR A 211 -16.56 -22.92 -4.23
N GLU A 212 -17.09 -23.67 -5.19
CA GLU A 212 -16.30 -24.50 -6.12
C GLU A 212 -15.49 -23.64 -7.08
N LYS A 213 -16.11 -22.58 -7.64
CA LYS A 213 -15.42 -21.60 -8.51
C LYS A 213 -14.38 -20.77 -7.76
N GLY A 214 -14.59 -20.58 -6.46
CA GLY A 214 -13.70 -19.85 -5.57
C GLY A 214 -13.93 -18.34 -5.51
N PHE A 215 -14.95 -17.83 -6.20
CA PHE A 215 -15.38 -16.44 -6.15
C PHE A 215 -16.90 -16.35 -6.27
N ARG A 216 -17.47 -15.31 -5.66
CA ARG A 216 -18.91 -15.05 -5.68
C ARG A 216 -19.31 -14.47 -7.03
N THR A 217 -20.32 -15.05 -7.67
CA THR A 217 -20.88 -14.55 -8.94
C THR A 217 -22.19 -13.79 -8.78
#